data_AF-Q9GPL1-F1
#
_entry.id   AF-Q9GPL1-F1
#
_cell.length_a   1.000
_cell.length_b   1.000
_cell.length_c   1.000
_cell.angle_alpha   90.00
_cell.angle_beta   90.00
_cell.angle_gamma   90.00
#
_symmetry.space_group_name_H-M   'P 1'
#
loop_
_entity.id
_entity.type
_entity.pdbx_description
1 polymer ?
#
loop_
_entity_poly.entity_id
_entity_poly.type
_entity_poly.pdbx_seq_one_letter_code
_entity_poly.pdbx_strand_id
1 'polypeptide(L)'
;MFPYKKDTVSSTMLRIVGLGLPMLSIIICEWVLLRKEQSDEVCFGIRIPAWVRGAYCALASFGLGVCFMELTANVAKNTIGRPRPHFFSVCQPSVDCNSLEWRNRYIQSHEYHCTGDQKELFKDMRMSFLSGHSSWAAYTMVYLALYLEKRMVWRGTRVLRHTLQFSAIMLSW
;
A
#
# COMPACT_ATOMS: atom_id res chain seq x y z
N MET A 1 14.23 -26.11 -3.05
CA MET A 1 13.08 -25.47 -2.39
C MET A 1 13.55 -24.25 -1.61
N PHE A 2 12.88 -23.11 -1.68
CA PHE A 2 13.21 -21.96 -0.82
C PHE A 2 12.53 -22.07 0.55
N PRO A 3 13.23 -21.80 1.66
CA PRO A 3 12.65 -21.84 3.00
C PRO A 3 11.74 -20.63 3.23
N TYR A 4 10.76 -20.77 4.14
CA TYR A 4 9.98 -19.65 4.64
C TYR A 4 10.90 -18.66 5.38
N LYS A 5 10.89 -17.40 4.94
CA LYS A 5 11.56 -16.28 5.60
C LYS A 5 10.50 -15.26 6.00
N LYS A 6 10.63 -14.71 7.21
CA LYS A 6 9.80 -13.59 7.66
C LYS A 6 10.11 -12.35 6.80
N ASP A 7 9.10 -11.51 6.61
CA ASP A 7 9.22 -10.28 5.84
C ASP A 7 10.30 -9.36 6.43
N THR A 8 11.18 -8.82 5.58
CA THR A 8 12.24 -7.88 5.99
C THR A 8 11.68 -6.55 6.51
N VAL A 9 10.53 -6.13 5.97
CA VAL A 9 9.81 -4.93 6.40
C VAL A 9 8.47 -5.34 6.98
N SER A 10 8.25 -4.97 8.25
CA SER A 10 6.96 -5.24 8.91
C SER A 10 5.85 -4.40 8.27
N SER A 11 4.72 -5.04 7.98
CA SER A 11 3.50 -4.39 7.47
C SER A 11 3.05 -3.22 8.35
N THR A 12 3.26 -3.32 9.67
CA THR A 12 2.93 -2.25 10.63
C THR A 12 3.79 -1.02 10.41
N MET A 13 5.09 -1.20 10.22
CA MET A 13 6.03 -0.11 9.98
C MET A 13 5.66 0.65 8.70
N LEU A 14 5.38 -0.10 7.62
CA LEU A 14 5.00 0.50 6.34
C LEU A 14 3.69 1.30 6.43
N ARG A 15 2.71 0.80 7.19
CA ARG A 15 1.44 1.51 7.42
C ARG A 15 1.64 2.80 8.21
N ILE A 16 2.45 2.77 9.27
CA ILE A 16 2.76 3.94 10.09
C ILE A 16 3.47 5.01 9.24
N VAL A 17 4.52 4.62 8.51
CA VAL A 17 5.31 5.55 7.70
C VAL A 17 4.49 6.07 6.52
N GLY A 18 3.79 5.18 5.80
CA GLY A 18 3.00 5.52 4.62
C GLY A 18 1.77 6.39 4.91
N LEU A 19 1.20 6.33 6.11
CA LEU A 19 0.14 7.27 6.53
C LEU A 19 0.74 8.53 7.16
N GLY A 20 1.71 8.36 8.05
CA GLY A 20 2.30 9.47 8.81
C GLY A 20 2.92 10.53 7.92
N LEU A 21 3.73 10.14 6.93
CA LEU A 21 4.42 11.08 6.04
C LEU A 21 3.43 11.95 5.23
N PRO A 22 2.47 11.38 4.46
CA PRO A 22 1.46 12.17 3.76
C PRO A 22 0.60 13.01 4.70
N MET A 23 0.11 12.46 5.82
CA MET A 23 -0.74 13.23 6.74
C MET A 23 -0.04 14.46 7.31
N LEU A 24 1.20 14.29 7.79
CA LEU A 24 1.99 15.39 8.32
C LEU A 24 2.29 16.44 7.24
N SER A 25 2.66 16.00 6.04
CA SER A 25 2.95 16.91 4.93
C SER A 25 1.72 17.72 4.51
N ILE A 26 0.52 17.11 4.46
CA ILE A 26 -0.73 17.80 4.13
C ILE A 26 -1.05 18.84 5.20
N ILE A 27 -0.99 18.46 6.48
CA ILE A 27 -1.28 19.38 7.60
C ILE A 27 -0.33 20.58 7.58
N ILE A 28 0.97 20.34 7.42
CA ILE A 28 1.98 21.40 7.37
C ILE A 28 1.74 22.30 6.13
N CYS A 29 1.47 21.72 4.96
CA CYS A 29 1.23 22.48 3.74
C CYS A 29 -0.01 23.38 3.86
N GLU A 30 -1.15 22.83 4.26
CA GLU A 30 -2.38 23.62 4.42
C GLU A 30 -2.22 24.69 5.49
N TRP A 31 -1.54 24.38 6.60
CA TRP A 31 -1.25 25.36 7.63
C TRP A 31 -0.36 26.50 7.10
N VAL A 32 0.77 26.19 6.44
CA VAL A 32 1.67 27.23 5.90
C VAL A 32 0.98 28.09 4.84
N LEU A 33 0.20 27.48 3.94
CA LEU A 33 -0.43 28.18 2.82
C LEU A 33 -1.64 29.01 3.25
N LEU A 34 -2.48 28.50 4.16
CA LEU A 34 -3.75 29.11 4.52
C LEU A 34 -3.77 29.76 5.91
N ARG A 35 -2.66 29.80 6.65
CA ARG A 35 -2.59 30.46 7.98
C ARG A 35 -2.92 31.94 7.97
N LYS A 36 -2.65 32.63 6.86
CA LYS A 36 -2.93 34.07 6.71
C LYS A 36 -4.26 34.32 6.00
N GLU A 37 -4.89 33.26 5.48
CA GLU A 37 -6.17 33.35 4.81
C GLU A 37 -7.28 33.47 5.85
N GLN A 38 -7.92 34.63 5.92
CA GLN A 38 -9.04 34.87 6.82
C GLN A 38 -10.31 34.36 6.13
N SER A 39 -10.82 33.18 6.55
CA SER A 39 -12.06 32.62 6.02
C SER A 39 -13.27 33.12 6.82
N ASP A 40 -14.22 33.74 6.12
CA ASP A 40 -15.53 34.18 6.63
C ASP A 40 -16.63 33.10 6.49
N GLU A 41 -16.27 31.90 6.04
CA GLU A 41 -17.20 30.78 5.84
C GLU A 41 -17.58 30.11 7.17
N VAL A 42 -18.88 30.08 7.47
CA VAL A 42 -19.44 29.48 8.70
C VAL A 42 -20.02 28.11 8.36
N CYS A 43 -19.56 27.06 9.04
CA CYS A 43 -20.13 25.72 8.92
C CYS A 43 -20.73 25.30 10.28
N PHE A 44 -22.00 24.91 10.32
CA PHE A 44 -22.73 24.58 11.57
C PHE A 44 -22.68 25.67 12.65
N GLY A 45 -22.63 26.96 12.27
CA GLY A 45 -22.54 28.07 13.23
C GLY A 45 -21.16 28.28 13.86
N ILE A 46 -20.16 27.48 13.48
CA ILE A 46 -18.77 27.57 13.95
C ILE A 46 -17.91 28.14 12.81
N ARG A 47 -17.09 29.15 13.11
CA ARG A 47 -16.08 29.68 12.17
C ARG A 47 -14.92 28.68 12.08
N ILE A 48 -14.85 27.96 10.96
CA ILE A 48 -13.77 27.00 10.70
C ILE A 48 -12.66 27.71 9.94
N PRO A 49 -11.40 27.70 10.42
CA PRO A 49 -10.31 28.32 9.69
C PRO A 49 -10.04 27.60 8.37
N ALA A 50 -9.64 28.37 7.35
CA ALA A 50 -9.43 27.91 5.98
C ALA A 50 -8.54 26.65 5.89
N TRP A 51 -7.47 26.61 6.68
CA TRP A 51 -6.49 25.52 6.71
C TRP A 51 -7.09 24.20 7.22
N VAL A 52 -8.03 24.24 8.17
CA VAL A 52 -8.69 23.02 8.69
C VAL A 52 -9.58 22.41 7.62
N ARG A 53 -10.35 23.24 6.91
CA ARG A 53 -11.20 22.78 5.80
C ARG A 53 -10.35 22.16 4.68
N GLY A 54 -9.27 22.84 4.29
CA GLY A 54 -8.33 22.36 3.27
C GLY A 54 -7.70 21.02 3.65
N ALA A 55 -7.20 20.90 4.88
CA ALA A 55 -6.62 19.67 5.41
C ALA A 55 -7.64 18.53 5.48
N TYR A 56 -8.85 18.81 5.98
CA TYR A 56 -9.91 17.81 6.06
C TYR A 56 -10.30 17.26 4.68
N CYS A 57 -10.53 18.11 3.68
CA CYS A 57 -10.89 17.65 2.34
C CYS A 57 -9.77 16.81 1.70
N ALA A 58 -8.50 17.20 1.88
CA ALA A 58 -7.36 16.45 1.37
C ALA A 58 -7.20 15.10 2.09
N LEU A 59 -7.27 15.09 3.42
CA LEU A 59 -7.17 13.87 4.23
C LEU A 59 -8.33 12.90 3.99
N ALA A 60 -9.55 13.41 3.82
CA ALA A 60 -10.71 12.59 3.47
C ALA A 60 -10.52 11.93 2.10
N SER A 61 -10.07 12.69 1.10
CA SER A 61 -9.78 12.16 -0.24
C SER A 61 -8.67 11.10 -0.21
N PHE A 62 -7.61 11.36 0.55
CA PHE A 62 -6.51 10.43 0.76
C PHE A 62 -6.98 9.13 1.43
N GLY A 63 -7.74 9.24 2.53
CA GLY A 63 -8.28 8.10 3.26
C GLY A 63 -9.20 7.23 2.43
N LEU A 64 -10.08 7.84 1.62
CA LEU A 64 -10.93 7.10 0.69
C LEU A 64 -10.10 6.28 -0.31
N GLY A 65 -9.05 6.85 -0.90
CA GLY A 65 -8.20 6.10 -1.82
C GLY A 65 -7.40 4.99 -1.14
N VAL A 66 -7.00 5.13 0.14
CA VAL A 66 -6.41 4.03 0.93
C VAL A 66 -7.41 2.87 1.04
N CYS A 67 -8.66 3.17 1.37
CA CYS A 67 -9.71 2.16 1.47
C CYS A 67 -9.93 1.41 0.15
N PHE A 68 -9.99 2.15 -0.97
CA PHE A 68 -10.13 1.54 -2.30
C PHE A 68 -8.93 0.65 -2.64
N MET A 69 -7.71 1.12 -2.38
CA MET A 69 -6.50 0.32 -2.59
C MET A 69 -6.61 -1.00 -1.80
N GLU A 70 -6.86 -0.94 -0.49
CA GLU A 70 -6.89 -2.12 0.37
C GLU A 70 -7.98 -3.11 -0.07
N LEU A 71 -9.14 -2.60 -0.47
CA LEU A 71 -10.21 -3.42 -1.06
C LEU A 71 -9.73 -4.12 -2.33
N THR A 72 -9.17 -3.39 -3.29
CA THR A 72 -8.68 -3.94 -4.56
C THR A 72 -7.57 -4.97 -4.34
N ALA A 73 -6.61 -4.70 -3.46
CA ALA A 73 -5.53 -5.63 -3.16
C ALA A 73 -6.05 -6.93 -2.51
N ASN A 74 -7.02 -6.84 -1.60
CA ASN A 74 -7.61 -8.01 -0.98
C ASN A 74 -8.44 -8.82 -1.96
N VAL A 75 -9.21 -8.17 -2.84
CA VAL A 75 -9.94 -8.84 -3.92
C VAL A 75 -8.96 -9.54 -4.86
N ALA A 76 -7.94 -8.84 -5.37
CA ALA A 76 -6.96 -9.39 -6.30
C ALA A 76 -6.21 -10.60 -5.72
N LYS A 77 -5.81 -10.54 -4.44
CA LYS A 77 -5.12 -11.64 -3.79
C LYS A 77 -6.01 -12.89 -3.67
N ASN A 78 -7.28 -12.71 -3.31
CA ASN A 78 -8.23 -13.81 -3.17
C ASN A 78 -8.68 -14.38 -4.52
N THR A 79 -8.72 -13.58 -5.59
CA THR A 79 -9.11 -14.05 -6.93
C THR A 79 -7.98 -14.74 -7.67
N ILE A 80 -6.74 -14.26 -7.56
CA ILE A 80 -5.60 -14.78 -8.34
C ILE A 80 -4.95 -15.99 -7.64
N GLY A 81 -4.80 -15.96 -6.31
CA GLY A 81 -4.36 -17.13 -5.54
C GLY A 81 -2.99 -17.73 -5.93
N ARG A 82 -2.07 -16.92 -6.49
CA ARG A 82 -0.77 -17.37 -7.00
C ARG A 82 0.17 -17.84 -5.86
N PRO A 83 0.84 -19.00 -6.01
CA PRO A 83 1.70 -19.58 -4.97
C PRO A 83 3.01 -18.79 -4.78
N ARG A 84 3.44 -18.61 -3.53
CA ARG A 84 4.69 -17.94 -3.15
C ARG A 84 5.90 -18.86 -3.37
N PRO A 85 7.14 -18.35 -3.46
CA PRO A 85 8.33 -19.20 -3.61
C PRO A 85 8.53 -20.23 -2.48
N HIS A 86 8.01 -19.96 -1.28
CA HIS A 86 8.02 -20.86 -0.13
C HIS A 86 6.80 -21.82 -0.08
N PHE A 87 5.96 -21.83 -1.12
CA PHE A 87 4.79 -22.72 -1.21
C PHE A 87 5.17 -24.16 -0.95
N PHE A 88 6.23 -24.61 -1.59
CA PHE A 88 6.73 -25.97 -1.51
C PHE A 88 7.26 -26.36 -0.12
N SER A 89 7.85 -25.42 0.64
CA SER A 89 8.32 -25.71 2.00
C SER A 89 7.18 -25.81 3.00
N VAL A 90 6.08 -25.07 2.77
CA VAL A 90 4.91 -25.00 3.66
C VAL A 90 3.89 -26.09 3.34
N CYS A 91 3.47 -26.20 2.07
CA CYS A 91 2.43 -27.13 1.64
C CYS A 91 2.92 -28.58 1.69
N GLN A 92 4.16 -28.86 1.24
CA GLN A 92 4.65 -30.22 1.00
C GLN A 92 3.61 -31.06 0.24
N PRO A 93 3.44 -30.83 -1.08
CA PRO A 93 2.39 -31.51 -1.83
C PRO A 93 2.64 -33.02 -1.86
N SER A 94 1.57 -33.81 -1.76
CA SER A 94 1.56 -35.29 -1.83
C SER A 94 1.91 -35.86 -3.22
N VAL A 95 2.69 -35.12 -4.01
CA VAL A 95 3.05 -35.45 -5.40
C VAL A 95 4.40 -36.13 -5.41
N ASP A 96 4.46 -37.33 -5.97
CA ASP A 96 5.72 -38.01 -6.23
C ASP A 96 6.24 -37.64 -7.63
N CYS A 97 7.24 -36.76 -7.67
CA CYS A 97 7.88 -36.31 -8.92
C CYS A 97 8.53 -37.46 -9.73
N ASN A 98 8.79 -38.62 -9.12
CA ASN A 98 9.35 -39.78 -9.82
C ASN A 98 8.31 -40.62 -10.54
N SER A 99 7.02 -40.55 -10.16
CA SER A 99 5.96 -41.30 -10.82
C SER A 99 5.73 -40.82 -12.25
N LEU A 100 5.44 -41.75 -13.16
CA LEU A 100 5.09 -41.45 -14.56
C LEU A 100 3.81 -40.61 -14.66
N GLU A 101 2.92 -40.70 -13.68
CA GLU A 101 1.65 -39.98 -13.63
C GLU A 101 1.82 -38.45 -13.58
N TRP A 102 2.87 -37.96 -12.91
CA TRP A 102 3.10 -36.54 -12.63
C TRP A 102 4.13 -35.87 -13.55
N ARG A 103 4.79 -36.63 -14.45
CA ARG A 103 5.81 -36.09 -15.36
C ARG A 103 5.19 -35.31 -16.52
N ASN A 104 5.86 -34.23 -16.93
CA ASN A 104 5.58 -33.44 -18.14
C ASN A 104 4.14 -32.89 -18.27
N ARG A 105 3.45 -32.67 -17.15
CA ARG A 105 2.11 -32.10 -17.13
C ARG A 105 1.99 -30.96 -16.12
N TYR A 106 1.02 -30.08 -16.37
CA TYR A 106 0.61 -29.11 -15.36
C TYR A 106 -0.24 -29.81 -14.30
N ILE A 107 0.10 -29.58 -13.03
CA ILE A 107 -0.61 -30.15 -11.89
C ILE A 107 -1.60 -29.11 -11.37
N GLN A 108 -2.87 -29.47 -11.34
CA GLN A 108 -3.93 -28.59 -10.87
C GLN A 108 -4.08 -28.66 -9.35
N SER A 109 -4.61 -27.60 -8.74
CA SER A 109 -4.65 -27.49 -7.27
C SER A 109 -5.60 -28.46 -6.56
N HIS A 110 -6.40 -29.22 -7.30
CA HIS A 110 -7.29 -30.25 -6.74
C HIS A 110 -6.67 -31.66 -6.80
N GLU A 111 -5.54 -31.82 -7.50
CA GLU A 111 -4.89 -33.13 -7.71
C GLU A 111 -3.89 -33.48 -6.61
N TYR A 112 -3.59 -32.54 -5.69
CA TYR A 112 -2.66 -32.76 -4.59
C TYR A 112 -3.22 -32.27 -3.27
N HIS A 113 -2.75 -32.87 -2.18
CA HIS A 113 -3.01 -32.41 -0.82
C HIS A 113 -1.72 -31.94 -0.18
N CYS A 114 -1.82 -30.88 0.62
CA CYS A 114 -0.70 -30.40 1.42
C CYS A 114 -0.54 -31.28 2.66
N THR A 115 0.61 -31.93 2.84
CA THR A 115 0.91 -32.74 4.03
C THR A 115 1.69 -31.96 5.10
N GLY A 116 2.02 -30.70 4.85
CA GLY A 116 2.73 -29.85 5.81
C GLY A 116 1.93 -29.54 7.08
N ASP A 117 2.64 -29.41 8.19
CA ASP A 117 2.05 -29.20 9.53
C ASP A 117 1.60 -27.74 9.76
N GLN A 118 2.16 -26.79 9.01
CA GLN A 118 1.96 -25.35 9.20
C GLN A 118 0.69 -24.81 8.51
N LYS A 119 -0.48 -25.29 8.94
CA LYS A 119 -1.80 -24.94 8.35
C LYS A 119 -2.11 -23.44 8.38
N GLU A 120 -1.64 -22.72 9.40
CA GLU A 120 -1.80 -21.27 9.52
C GLU A 120 -1.19 -20.49 8.33
N LEU A 121 -0.13 -21.03 7.71
CA LEU A 121 0.56 -20.41 6.58
C LEU A 121 -0.03 -20.80 5.21
N PHE A 122 -1.05 -21.67 5.18
CA PHE A 122 -1.66 -22.13 3.93
C PHE A 122 -2.42 -21.04 3.20
N LYS A 123 -2.93 -20.04 3.94
CA LYS A 123 -3.52 -18.86 3.32
C LYS A 123 -2.42 -18.01 2.68
N ASP A 124 -1.37 -17.71 3.43
CA ASP A 124 -0.28 -16.83 2.99
C ASP A 124 0.51 -17.40 1.80
N MET A 125 0.66 -18.72 1.72
CA MET A 125 1.39 -19.35 0.62
C MET A 125 0.72 -19.12 -0.75
N ARG A 126 -0.56 -18.74 -0.82
CA ARG A 126 -1.31 -18.47 -2.07
C ARG A 126 -1.49 -16.98 -2.36
N MET A 127 -0.90 -16.09 -1.56
CA MET A 127 -1.12 -14.63 -1.64
C MET A 127 0.12 -13.91 -2.18
N SER A 128 0.61 -14.31 -3.35
CA SER A 128 1.82 -13.71 -3.96
C SER A 128 1.56 -12.44 -4.75
N PHE A 129 0.37 -12.31 -5.34
CA PHE A 129 0.06 -11.30 -6.32
C PHE A 129 -1.35 -10.75 -6.02
N LEU A 130 -1.60 -9.45 -5.87
CA LEU A 130 -0.71 -8.27 -5.82
C LEU A 130 0.13 -8.19 -4.52
N SER A 131 1.30 -7.54 -4.57
CA SER A 131 2.08 -7.20 -3.37
C SER A 131 1.39 -6.11 -2.55
N GLY A 132 1.03 -6.40 -1.30
CA GLY A 132 0.41 -5.42 -0.41
C GLY A 132 1.37 -4.29 -0.04
N HIS A 133 2.63 -4.61 0.25
CA HIS A 133 3.63 -3.61 0.62
C HIS A 133 3.92 -2.64 -0.53
N SER A 134 4.14 -3.17 -1.74
CA SER A 134 4.45 -2.35 -2.90
C SER A 134 3.27 -1.46 -3.30
N SER A 135 2.05 -2.00 -3.29
CA SER A 135 0.85 -1.21 -3.64
C SER A 135 0.59 -0.09 -2.63
N TRP A 136 0.86 -0.34 -1.35
CA TRP A 136 0.74 0.65 -0.29
C TRP A 136 1.78 1.78 -0.40
N ALA A 137 3.05 1.41 -0.59
CA ALA A 137 4.13 2.37 -0.78
C ALA A 137 3.88 3.25 -2.01
N ALA A 138 3.52 2.62 -3.13
CA ALA A 138 3.17 3.31 -4.37
C ALA A 138 2.01 4.30 -4.17
N TYR A 139 0.88 3.85 -3.63
CA TYR A 139 -0.28 4.71 -3.45
C TYR A 139 0.03 5.93 -2.56
N THR A 140 0.62 5.69 -1.39
CA THR A 140 0.86 6.75 -0.39
C THR A 140 1.83 7.82 -0.89
N MET A 141 2.92 7.40 -1.53
CA MET A 141 3.94 8.32 -2.01
C MET A 141 3.55 9.02 -3.32
N VAL A 142 2.85 8.34 -4.24
CA VAL A 142 2.36 8.96 -5.48
C VAL A 142 1.28 9.99 -5.16
N TYR A 143 0.37 9.68 -4.22
CA TYR A 143 -0.62 10.66 -3.77
C TYR A 143 0.06 11.91 -3.20
N LEU A 144 1.09 11.73 -2.36
CA LEU A 144 1.87 12.82 -1.81
C LEU A 144 2.53 13.68 -2.90
N ALA A 145 3.17 13.05 -3.89
CA ALA A 145 3.80 13.77 -5.00
C ALA A 145 2.79 14.62 -5.79
N LEU A 146 1.60 14.08 -6.07
CA LEU A 146 0.51 14.79 -6.76
C LEU A 146 -0.07 15.91 -5.91
N TYR A 147 -0.24 15.68 -4.60
CA TYR A 147 -0.70 16.69 -3.66
C TYR A 147 0.25 17.90 -3.61
N LEU A 148 1.57 17.63 -3.52
CA LEU A 148 2.60 18.66 -3.54
C LEU A 148 2.60 19.46 -4.85
N GLU A 149 2.37 18.79 -6.00
CA GLU A 149 2.28 19.49 -7.29
C GLU A 149 1.13 20.50 -7.31
N LYS A 150 -0.04 20.07 -6.84
CA LYS A 150 -1.25 20.89 -6.83
C LYS A 150 -1.17 22.07 -5.86
N ARG A 151 -0.53 21.91 -4.69
CA ARG A 151 -0.55 22.91 -3.62
C ARG A 151 0.66 23.84 -3.60
N MET A 152 1.87 23.37 -3.93
CA MET A 152 3.11 24.17 -3.81
C MET A 152 3.46 24.93 -5.11
N VAL A 153 2.56 25.78 -5.62
CA VAL A 153 2.77 26.50 -6.90
C VAL A 153 3.60 27.79 -6.75
N TRP A 154 4.05 28.13 -5.54
CA TRP A 154 4.77 29.39 -5.28
C TRP A 154 6.18 29.42 -5.92
N ARG A 155 6.54 30.56 -6.53
CA ARG A 155 7.82 30.75 -7.25
C ARG A 155 9.06 30.47 -6.37
N GLY A 156 9.01 30.79 -5.08
CA GLY A 156 10.14 30.59 -4.16
C GLY A 156 10.41 29.13 -3.78
N THR A 157 9.42 28.24 -3.90
CA THR A 157 9.53 26.84 -3.46
C THR A 157 9.64 25.84 -4.60
N ARG A 158 9.92 26.31 -5.83
CA ARG A 158 9.92 25.47 -7.03
C ARG A 158 10.93 24.32 -6.95
N VAL A 159 12.16 24.60 -6.50
CA VAL A 159 13.21 23.58 -6.33
C VAL A 159 12.82 22.61 -5.23
N LEU A 160 12.40 23.12 -4.07
CA LEU A 160 11.99 22.31 -2.93
C LEU A 160 10.87 21.33 -3.31
N ARG A 161 9.85 21.80 -4.04
CA ARG A 161 8.75 20.97 -4.52
C ARG A 161 9.25 19.78 -5.34
N HIS A 162 10.10 20.03 -6.34
CA HIS A 162 10.61 18.97 -7.20
C HIS A 162 11.54 18.00 -6.45
N THR A 163 12.32 18.49 -5.49
CA THR A 163 13.12 17.60 -4.62
C THR A 163 12.25 16.70 -3.75
N LEU A 164 11.16 17.22 -3.19
CA LEU A 164 10.23 16.44 -2.37
C LEU A 164 9.47 15.41 -3.20
N GLN A 165 9.01 15.79 -4.40
CA GLN A 165 8.37 14.86 -5.35
C GLN A 165 9.30 13.74 -5.77
N PHE A 166 10.56 14.06 -6.11
CA PHE A 166 11.55 13.05 -6.44
C PHE A 166 11.78 12.10 -5.26
N SER A 167 11.93 12.63 -4.04
CA SER A 167 12.10 11.80 -2.85
C SER A 167 10.89 10.89 -2.60
N ALA A 168 9.67 11.38 -2.78
CA ALA A 168 8.46 10.57 -2.63
C ALA A 168 8.42 9.44 -3.66
N ILE A 169 8.72 9.72 -4.93
CA ILE A 169 8.75 8.70 -5.98
C ILE A 169 9.85 7.66 -5.68
N MET A 170 11.02 8.08 -5.21
CA MET A 170 12.10 7.16 -4.83
C MET A 170 11.73 6.29 -3.63
N LEU A 171 10.93 6.78 -2.69
CA LEU A 171 10.40 6.01 -1.55
C LEU A 171 9.25 5.07 -1.93
N SER A 172 8.70 5.23 -3.14
CA SER A 172 7.60 4.40 -3.63
C SER A 172 8.04 3.03 -4.15
N TRP A 173 9.33 2.90 -4.47
CA TRP A 173 9.98 1.69 -4.98
C TRP A 173 10.78 1.00 -3.87
#